data_AF-A0A2G6Q6J6-F1
#
_entry.id   AF-A0A2G6Q6J6-F1
#
_cell.length_a   1.000
_cell.length_b   1.000
_cell.length_c   1.000
_cell.angle_alpha   90.00
_cell.angle_beta   90.00
_cell.angle_gamma   90.00
#
_symmetry.space_group_name_H-M   'P 1'
#
loop_
_entity.id
_entity.type
_entity.pdbx_description
1 polymer ?
#
loop_
_entity_poly.entity_id
_entity_poly.type
_entity_poly.pdbx_seq_one_letter_code
_entity_poly.pdbx_strand_id
1 'polypeptide(L)'
;MLNSKDYITLGDFLGDFHRKVNDYPKDRLINKIKNIELPMVVKVLNNLKENLYTNEYKKIFMLNKEKIVAVQNILFTKDVIHGDMHLNNIIQSENKLFLIDYDQASSFPRIYEVMRFFFESINISQDTKENIFQNLLIYLKSYNELQHFSIKEKQWMISFYFSILLKDYSVYETDNVQFQTKRLIRMQFISTHFDTLNKIVSLI
;
A
#
# COMPACT_ATOMS: atom_id res chain seq x y z
N MET A 1 -0.92 -11.79 -16.89
CA MET A 1 -1.66 -11.86 -15.61
C MET A 1 -0.94 -12.85 -14.71
N LEU A 2 -0.74 -12.49 -13.45
CA LEU A 2 -0.22 -13.40 -12.44
C LEU A 2 -1.30 -14.45 -12.09
N ASN A 3 -0.89 -15.70 -11.87
CA ASN A 3 -1.75 -16.77 -11.40
C ASN A 3 -1.72 -16.86 -9.86
N SER A 4 -2.56 -17.70 -9.26
CA SER A 4 -2.66 -17.85 -7.80
C SER A 4 -1.34 -18.23 -7.11
N LYS A 5 -0.49 -19.06 -7.74
CA LYS A 5 0.82 -19.45 -7.18
C LYS A 5 1.78 -18.27 -7.13
N ASP A 6 1.65 -17.32 -8.05
CA ASP A 6 2.47 -16.12 -8.05
C ASP A 6 2.16 -15.26 -6.82
N TYR A 7 0.88 -15.15 -6.42
CA TYR A 7 0.50 -14.40 -5.22
C TYR A 7 0.94 -15.07 -3.91
N ILE A 8 1.00 -16.39 -3.86
CA ILE A 8 1.66 -17.12 -2.76
C ILE A 8 3.14 -16.74 -2.73
N THR A 9 3.82 -16.82 -3.88
CA THR A 9 5.26 -16.49 -3.97
C THR A 9 5.54 -15.05 -3.52
N LEU A 10 4.69 -14.09 -3.90
CA LEU A 10 4.83 -12.69 -3.48
C LEU A 10 4.59 -12.50 -1.98
N GLY A 11 3.60 -13.19 -1.41
CA GLY A 11 3.30 -13.16 0.02
C GLY A 11 4.44 -13.75 0.84
N ASP A 12 4.92 -14.92 0.44
CA ASP A 12 6.05 -15.62 1.07
C ASP A 12 7.32 -14.78 0.98
N PHE A 13 7.60 -14.21 -0.19
CA PHE A 13 8.78 -13.38 -0.40
C PHE A 13 8.80 -12.16 0.52
N LEU A 14 7.70 -11.41 0.60
CA LEU A 14 7.64 -10.23 1.46
C LEU A 14 7.62 -10.61 2.95
N GLY A 15 6.94 -11.70 3.31
CA GLY A 15 6.91 -12.23 4.68
C GLY A 15 8.30 -12.64 5.15
N ASP A 16 9.05 -13.36 4.31
CA ASP A 16 10.43 -13.75 4.58
C ASP A 16 11.37 -12.55 4.65
N PHE A 17 11.20 -11.55 3.77
CA PHE A 17 11.93 -10.29 3.85
C PHE A 17 11.73 -9.62 5.22
N HIS A 18 10.49 -9.29 5.58
CA HIS A 18 10.20 -8.62 6.85
C HIS A 18 10.68 -9.43 8.07
N ARG A 19 10.55 -10.75 8.02
CA ARG A 19 11.09 -11.65 9.06
C ARG A 19 12.59 -11.49 9.23
N LYS A 20 13.34 -11.47 8.13
CA LYS A 20 14.81 -11.37 8.13
C LYS A 20 15.33 -10.00 8.55
N VAL A 21 14.60 -8.93 8.24
CA VAL A 21 15.01 -7.56 8.59
C VAL A 21 14.45 -7.07 9.92
N ASN A 22 13.65 -7.88 10.62
CA ASN A 22 12.97 -7.46 11.84
C ASN A 22 13.92 -6.99 12.96
N ASP A 23 15.09 -7.64 13.04
CA ASP A 23 16.12 -7.35 14.05
C ASP A 23 17.10 -6.24 13.62
N TYR A 24 16.94 -5.70 12.41
CA TYR A 24 17.80 -4.62 11.95
C TYR A 24 17.53 -3.35 12.79
N PRO A 25 18.58 -2.60 13.23
CA PRO A 25 18.40 -1.42 14.07
C PRO A 25 17.56 -0.33 13.39
N LYS A 26 16.31 -0.18 13.83
CA LYS A 26 15.29 0.70 13.23
C LYS A 26 15.63 2.19 13.33
N ASP A 27 16.42 2.56 14.34
CA ASP A 27 16.94 3.91 14.60
C ASP A 27 17.95 4.37 13.54
N ARG A 28 18.57 3.44 12.82
CA ARG A 28 19.47 3.76 11.69
C ARG A 28 18.73 4.13 10.41
N LEU A 29 17.41 3.91 10.36
CA LEU A 29 16.60 4.20 9.19
C LEU A 29 15.95 5.56 9.31
N ILE A 30 16.21 6.41 8.32
CA ILE A 30 15.48 7.67 8.16
C ILE A 30 14.06 7.32 7.70
N ASN A 31 13.04 7.83 8.40
CA ASN A 31 11.67 7.66 7.94
C ASN A 31 11.42 8.56 6.72
N LYS A 32 11.46 7.97 5.53
CA LYS A 32 11.28 8.68 4.24
C LYS A 32 9.80 8.81 3.84
N ILE A 33 8.91 8.04 4.44
CA ILE A 33 7.48 8.10 4.13
C ILE A 33 6.85 9.26 4.91
N LYS A 34 6.37 10.25 4.16
CA LYS A 34 5.66 11.42 4.70
C LYS A 34 4.24 11.02 5.09
N ASN A 35 3.95 10.96 6.39
CA ASN A 35 2.57 10.95 6.87
C ASN A 35 2.08 12.40 6.99
N ILE A 36 1.53 12.94 5.89
CA ILE A 36 1.10 14.34 5.84
C ILE A 36 -0.13 14.54 6.74
N GLU A 37 -0.14 15.65 7.48
CA GLU A 37 -1.28 15.99 8.32
C GLU A 37 -2.50 16.35 7.48
N LEU A 38 -3.68 15.92 7.91
CA LEU A 38 -4.93 16.12 7.17
C LEU A 38 -5.21 17.61 6.85
N PRO A 39 -5.01 18.58 7.77
CA PRO A 39 -5.19 20.00 7.47
C PRO A 39 -4.27 20.50 6.36
N MET A 40 -3.03 20.01 6.31
CA MET A 40 -2.07 20.37 5.26
C MET A 40 -2.54 19.83 3.91
N VAL A 41 -3.02 18.57 3.86
CA VAL A 41 -3.59 18.00 2.62
C VAL A 41 -4.74 18.87 2.14
N VAL A 42 -5.75 19.14 2.98
CA VAL A 42 -6.92 19.98 2.62
C VAL A 42 -6.49 21.34 2.08
N LYS A 43 -5.53 22.01 2.73
CA LYS A 43 -5.00 23.29 2.26
C LYS A 43 -4.41 23.18 0.85
N VAL A 44 -3.61 22.14 0.59
CA VAL A 44 -3.02 21.93 -0.73
C VAL A 44 -4.09 21.60 -1.76
N LEU A 45 -5.08 20.78 -1.43
CA LEU A 45 -6.15 20.42 -2.38
C LEU A 45 -6.92 21.64 -2.87
N ASN A 46 -7.15 22.62 -2.02
CA ASN A 46 -7.80 23.88 -2.42
C ASN A 46 -6.95 24.70 -3.41
N ASN A 47 -5.64 24.48 -3.46
CA ASN A 47 -4.69 25.20 -4.33
C ASN A 47 -4.23 24.39 -5.55
N LEU A 48 -4.57 23.09 -5.65
CA LEU A 48 -4.22 22.27 -6.81
C LEU A 48 -4.90 22.80 -8.07
N LYS A 49 -4.12 22.98 -9.14
CA LYS A 49 -4.59 23.35 -10.48
C LYS A 49 -5.66 22.37 -10.94
N GLU A 50 -6.83 22.87 -11.30
CA GLU A 50 -7.94 22.01 -11.66
C GLU A 50 -7.75 21.39 -13.05
N ASN A 51 -7.82 20.06 -13.07
CA ASN A 51 -7.92 19.21 -14.25
C ASN A 51 -8.76 17.97 -13.90
N LEU A 52 -8.99 17.10 -14.88
CA LEU A 52 -9.78 15.89 -14.71
C LEU A 52 -9.28 15.01 -13.53
N TYR A 53 -7.96 14.80 -13.42
CA TYR A 53 -7.36 13.95 -12.39
C TYR A 53 -7.44 14.57 -11.01
N THR A 54 -7.15 15.87 -10.87
CA THR A 54 -7.23 16.55 -9.58
C THR A 54 -8.67 16.62 -9.08
N ASN A 55 -9.65 16.78 -9.98
CA ASN A 55 -11.05 16.86 -9.61
C ASN A 55 -11.57 15.50 -9.11
N GLU A 56 -11.24 14.41 -9.81
CA GLU A 56 -11.57 13.06 -9.35
C GLU A 56 -10.85 12.70 -8.05
N TYR A 57 -9.59 13.09 -7.91
CA TYR A 57 -8.87 12.93 -6.64
C TYR A 57 -9.56 13.68 -5.48
N LYS A 58 -9.88 14.98 -5.66
CA LYS A 58 -10.57 15.80 -4.65
C LYS A 58 -11.89 15.14 -4.23
N LYS A 59 -12.65 14.63 -5.20
CA LYS A 59 -13.91 13.92 -4.96
C LYS A 59 -13.69 12.67 -4.10
N ILE A 60 -12.75 11.79 -4.46
CA ILE A 60 -12.46 10.58 -3.69
C ILE A 60 -11.97 10.95 -2.28
N PHE A 61 -11.09 11.95 -2.17
CA PHE A 61 -10.61 12.44 -0.89
C PHE A 61 -11.76 12.89 0.03
N MET A 62 -12.65 13.75 -0.47
CA MET A 62 -13.77 14.27 0.31
C MET A 62 -14.76 13.18 0.73
N LEU A 63 -14.99 12.18 -0.13
CA LEU A 63 -15.84 11.02 0.19
C LEU A 63 -15.25 10.13 1.28
N ASN A 64 -13.93 10.13 1.45
CA ASN A 64 -13.23 9.17 2.31
C ASN A 64 -12.46 9.82 3.48
N LYS A 65 -12.54 11.14 3.66
CA LYS A 65 -11.79 11.86 4.70
C LYS A 65 -12.02 11.31 6.11
N GLU A 66 -13.22 10.82 6.44
CA GLU A 66 -13.52 10.25 7.76
C GLU A 66 -12.73 8.96 8.02
N LYS A 67 -12.46 8.17 6.97
CA LYS A 67 -11.61 6.98 7.05
C LYS A 67 -10.16 7.34 7.34
N ILE A 68 -9.71 8.52 6.90
CA ILE A 68 -8.38 9.07 7.21
C ILE A 68 -8.32 9.47 8.68
N VAL A 69 -9.33 10.18 9.17
CA VAL A 69 -9.41 10.63 10.57
C VAL A 69 -9.37 9.42 11.52
N ALA A 70 -10.08 8.35 11.19
CA ALA A 70 -10.16 7.14 12.01
C ALA A 70 -8.79 6.47 12.27
N VAL A 71 -7.81 6.65 11.38
CA VAL A 71 -6.48 6.05 11.53
C VAL A 71 -5.39 7.02 11.98
N GLN A 72 -5.66 8.33 12.01
CA GLN A 72 -4.64 9.35 12.26
C GLN A 72 -4.00 9.22 13.65
N ASN A 73 -4.75 8.72 14.63
CA ASN A 73 -4.29 8.58 16.02
C ASN A 73 -3.88 7.14 16.38
N ILE A 74 -3.89 6.22 15.41
CA ILE A 74 -3.53 4.84 15.66
C ILE A 74 -2.01 4.70 15.63
N LEU A 75 -1.43 4.38 16.78
CA LEU A 75 -0.02 4.08 16.91
C LEU A 75 0.24 2.65 16.46
N PHE A 76 0.96 2.45 15.36
CA PHE A 76 1.43 1.13 14.92
C PHE A 76 2.87 0.88 15.35
N THR A 77 3.20 -0.40 15.54
CA THR A 77 4.59 -0.81 15.60
C THR A 77 5.23 -0.48 14.26
N LYS A 78 6.43 0.10 14.30
CA LYS A 78 7.22 0.36 13.09
C LYS A 78 8.17 -0.79 12.88
N ASP A 79 8.29 -1.22 11.64
CA ASP A 79 9.20 -2.26 11.20
C ASP A 79 10.14 -1.73 10.12
N VAL A 80 11.18 -2.49 9.82
CA VAL A 80 12.01 -2.19 8.66
C VAL A 80 11.25 -2.59 7.41
N ILE A 81 11.05 -1.63 6.53
CA ILE A 81 10.42 -1.84 5.22
C ILE A 81 11.39 -1.41 4.11
N HIS A 82 11.21 -1.97 2.92
CA HIS A 82 11.95 -1.57 1.73
C HIS A 82 11.58 -0.14 1.28
N GLY A 83 10.32 0.26 1.46
CA GLY A 83 9.83 1.60 1.12
C GLY A 83 9.53 1.80 -0.36
N ASP A 84 10.22 1.08 -1.25
CA ASP A 84 9.90 1.03 -2.68
C ASP A 84 9.71 -0.39 -3.25
N MET A 85 8.97 -1.23 -2.52
CA MET A 85 8.71 -2.61 -2.94
C MET A 85 7.77 -2.66 -4.17
N HIS A 86 8.28 -3.10 -5.32
CA HIS A 86 7.51 -3.43 -6.54
C HIS A 86 8.27 -4.44 -7.41
N LEU A 87 7.58 -5.09 -8.36
CA LEU A 87 8.14 -6.19 -9.16
C LEU A 87 9.46 -5.85 -9.88
N ASN A 88 9.63 -4.60 -10.35
CA ASN A 88 10.87 -4.20 -11.03
C ASN A 88 12.09 -4.14 -10.10
N ASN A 89 11.90 -4.12 -8.78
CA ASN A 89 12.97 -4.14 -7.77
C ASN A 89 13.26 -5.57 -7.29
N ILE A 90 12.68 -6.59 -7.94
CA ILE A 90 12.95 -7.99 -7.67
C ILE A 90 13.66 -8.58 -8.88
N ILE A 91 14.90 -9.02 -8.67
CA ILE A 91 15.69 -9.73 -9.68
C ILE A 91 15.64 -11.22 -9.38
N GLN A 92 15.26 -12.01 -10.39
CA GLN A 92 15.46 -13.45 -10.34
C GLN A 92 16.84 -13.79 -10.90
N SER A 93 17.67 -14.44 -10.09
CA SER A 93 18.94 -15.01 -10.53
C SER A 93 19.03 -16.44 -10.05
N GLU A 94 19.22 -17.36 -11.00
CA GLU A 94 19.11 -18.81 -10.79
C GLU A 94 17.75 -19.17 -10.16
N ASN A 95 17.76 -19.73 -8.94
CA ASN A 95 16.59 -20.13 -8.17
C ASN A 95 16.38 -19.22 -6.94
N LYS A 96 16.90 -17.99 -6.96
CA LYS A 96 16.79 -17.03 -5.87
C LYS A 96 16.20 -15.71 -6.35
N LEU A 97 15.40 -15.10 -5.49
CA LEU A 97 14.89 -13.75 -5.66
C LEU A 97 15.74 -12.79 -4.83
N PHE A 98 16.20 -11.71 -5.46
CA PHE A 98 16.97 -10.66 -4.85
C PHE A 98 16.18 -9.36 -4.90
N LEU A 99 16.14 -8.67 -3.77
CA LEU A 99 15.61 -7.32 -3.67
C LEU A 99 16.75 -6.32 -3.86
N ILE A 100 16.50 -5.30 -4.68
CA ILE A 100 17.45 -4.22 -5.00
C ILE A 100 16.80 -2.86 -4.72
N ASP A 101 17.60 -1.80 -4.77
CA ASP A 101 17.14 -0.41 -4.63
C ASP A 101 16.56 -0.03 -3.25
N TYR A 102 17.39 -0.20 -2.22
CA TYR A 102 17.07 0.12 -0.82
C TYR A 102 17.10 1.62 -0.51
N ASP A 103 17.12 2.50 -1.52
CA ASP A 103 17.21 3.95 -1.30
C ASP A 103 15.99 4.50 -0.57
N GLN A 104 14.85 3.81 -0.58
CA GLN A 104 13.64 4.21 0.16
C GLN A 104 13.44 3.45 1.48
N ALA A 105 14.41 2.62 1.89
CA ALA A 105 14.29 1.83 3.11
C ALA A 105 14.04 2.72 4.33
N SER A 106 13.08 2.33 5.16
CA SER A 106 12.59 3.18 6.26
C SER A 106 12.03 2.36 7.43
N SER A 107 11.91 3.02 8.59
CA SER A 107 11.16 2.48 9.72
C SER A 107 9.70 2.95 9.65
N PHE A 108 8.80 2.06 9.26
CA PHE A 108 7.38 2.38 9.02
C PHE A 108 6.49 1.16 9.29
N PRO A 109 5.16 1.33 9.51
CA PRO A 109 4.28 0.18 9.70
C PRO A 109 4.27 -0.75 8.47
N ARG A 110 4.68 -2.01 8.64
CA ARG A 110 4.79 -2.99 7.54
C ARG A 110 3.51 -3.23 6.75
N ILE A 111 2.34 -3.04 7.38
CA ILE A 111 1.03 -3.14 6.71
C ILE A 111 0.90 -2.18 5.52
N TYR A 112 1.64 -1.06 5.52
CA TYR A 112 1.73 -0.17 4.36
C TYR A 112 2.43 -0.86 3.20
N GLU A 113 3.61 -1.44 3.44
CA GLU A 113 4.40 -2.12 2.40
C GLU A 113 3.67 -3.34 1.86
N VAL A 114 3.03 -4.12 2.74
CA VAL A 114 2.21 -5.29 2.36
C VAL A 114 1.13 -4.88 1.35
N MET A 115 0.34 -3.85 1.65
CA MET A 115 -0.74 -3.42 0.76
C MET A 115 -0.21 -2.69 -0.47
N ARG A 116 0.83 -1.87 -0.33
CA ARG A 116 1.49 -1.20 -1.46
C ARG A 116 1.97 -2.22 -2.47
N PHE A 117 2.73 -3.22 -2.02
CA PHE A 117 3.32 -4.21 -2.91
C PHE A 117 2.26 -5.01 -3.67
N PHE A 118 1.21 -5.46 -2.99
CA PHE A 118 0.07 -6.11 -3.65
C PHE A 118 -0.54 -5.22 -4.73
N PHE A 119 -0.89 -3.97 -4.39
CA PHE A 119 -1.53 -3.06 -5.34
C PHE A 119 -0.59 -2.50 -6.44
N GLU A 120 0.73 -2.61 -6.27
CA GLU A 120 1.71 -2.35 -7.32
C GLU A 120 1.88 -3.55 -8.28
N SER A 121 1.61 -4.76 -7.80
CA SER A 121 1.82 -6.02 -8.53
C SER A 121 0.62 -6.46 -9.39
N ILE A 122 -0.55 -5.82 -9.22
CA ILE A 122 -1.77 -6.14 -9.98
C ILE A 122 -2.11 -5.07 -11.03
N ASN A 123 -2.90 -5.46 -12.03
CA ASN A 123 -3.50 -4.53 -12.98
C ASN A 123 -5.02 -4.46 -12.78
N ILE A 124 -5.45 -3.49 -11.97
CA ILE A 124 -6.87 -3.28 -11.60
C ILE A 124 -7.77 -3.10 -12.84
N SER A 125 -7.26 -2.54 -13.94
CA SER A 125 -8.04 -2.31 -15.16
C SER A 125 -8.24 -3.56 -16.01
N GLN A 126 -7.45 -4.62 -15.79
CA GLN A 126 -7.47 -5.84 -16.58
C GLN A 126 -8.03 -7.05 -15.81
N ASP A 127 -7.88 -7.06 -14.49
CA ASP A 127 -8.39 -8.12 -13.64
C ASP A 127 -9.84 -7.86 -13.19
N THR A 128 -10.61 -8.95 -12.99
CA THR A 128 -11.93 -8.84 -12.36
C THR A 128 -11.77 -8.53 -10.87
N LYS A 129 -12.72 -7.80 -10.28
CA LYS A 129 -12.70 -7.50 -8.84
C LYS A 129 -12.69 -8.79 -8.00
N GLU A 130 -13.40 -9.84 -8.43
CA GLU A 130 -13.43 -11.14 -7.77
C GLU A 130 -12.04 -11.78 -7.75
N ASN A 131 -11.31 -11.76 -8.87
CA ASN A 131 -9.95 -12.27 -8.93
C ASN A 131 -9.02 -11.46 -8.03
N ILE A 132 -9.12 -10.13 -8.04
CA ILE A 132 -8.33 -9.27 -7.16
C ILE A 132 -8.57 -9.62 -5.69
N PHE A 133 -9.84 -9.84 -5.29
CA PHE A 133 -10.19 -10.20 -3.92
C PHE A 133 -9.64 -11.56 -3.51
N GLN A 134 -9.76 -12.57 -4.38
CA GLN A 134 -9.20 -13.90 -4.13
C GLN A 134 -7.68 -13.85 -4.02
N ASN A 135 -7.01 -13.14 -4.94
CA ASN A 135 -5.56 -12.99 -4.95
C ASN A 135 -5.05 -12.22 -3.72
N LEU A 136 -5.79 -11.21 -3.26
CA LEU A 136 -5.47 -10.51 -2.00
C LEU A 136 -5.53 -11.47 -0.80
N LEU A 137 -6.59 -12.28 -0.71
CA LEU A 137 -6.74 -13.25 0.38
C LEU A 137 -5.58 -14.27 0.38
N ILE A 138 -5.23 -14.80 -0.80
CA ILE A 138 -4.13 -15.76 -0.96
C ILE A 138 -2.80 -15.13 -0.54
N TYR A 139 -2.50 -13.95 -1.07
CA TYR A 139 -1.28 -13.20 -0.77
C TYR A 139 -1.14 -12.91 0.73
N LEU A 140 -2.20 -12.39 1.36
CA LEU A 140 -2.17 -12.06 2.78
C LEU A 140 -2.06 -13.30 3.67
N LYS A 141 -2.67 -14.43 3.31
CA LYS A 141 -2.55 -15.68 4.07
C LYS A 141 -1.11 -16.18 4.06
N SER A 142 -0.51 -16.26 2.87
CA SER A 142 0.88 -16.70 2.70
C SER A 142 1.86 -15.77 3.44
N TYR A 143 1.71 -14.45 3.33
CA TYR A 143 2.50 -13.52 4.14
C TYR A 143 2.34 -13.78 5.65
N ASN A 144 1.09 -13.97 6.11
CA ASN A 144 0.76 -14.13 7.52
C ASN A 144 1.27 -15.45 8.11
N GLU A 145 1.57 -16.47 7.30
CA GLU A 145 2.23 -17.71 7.76
C GLU A 145 3.67 -17.46 8.23
N LEU A 146 4.37 -16.49 7.62
CA LEU A 146 5.75 -16.14 7.98
C LEU A 146 5.83 -14.97 8.96
N GLN A 147 4.87 -14.05 8.91
CA GLN A 147 4.82 -12.83 9.72
C GLN A 147 3.38 -12.52 10.15
N HIS A 148 3.00 -12.95 11.34
CA HIS A 148 1.63 -12.80 11.84
C HIS A 148 1.22 -11.34 12.05
N PHE A 149 0.07 -10.95 11.49
CA PHE A 149 -0.58 -9.69 11.78
C PHE A 149 -1.24 -9.71 13.16
N SER A 150 -1.01 -8.66 13.94
CA SER A 150 -1.79 -8.38 15.14
C SER A 150 -3.25 -8.06 14.79
N ILE A 151 -4.15 -8.22 15.77
CA ILE A 151 -5.57 -7.84 15.63
C ILE A 151 -5.70 -6.37 15.18
N LYS A 152 -4.87 -5.48 15.75
CA LYS A 152 -4.85 -4.06 15.39
C LYS A 152 -4.43 -3.83 13.94
N GLU A 153 -3.43 -4.56 13.46
CA GLU A 153 -3.01 -4.48 12.06
C GLU A 153 -4.14 -4.93 11.13
N LYS A 154 -4.77 -6.07 11.39
CA LYS A 154 -5.90 -6.57 10.59
C LYS A 154 -7.07 -5.58 10.57
N GLN A 155 -7.42 -5.01 11.72
CA GLN A 155 -8.52 -4.05 11.86
C GLN A 155 -8.31 -2.78 11.02
N TRP A 156 -7.07 -2.31 10.90
CA TRP A 156 -6.79 -0.98 10.33
C TRP A 156 -5.99 -1.02 9.02
N MET A 157 -5.62 -2.19 8.50
CA MET A 157 -4.74 -2.35 7.33
C MET A 157 -5.18 -1.54 6.11
N ILE A 158 -6.44 -1.73 5.67
CA ILE A 158 -6.98 -1.05 4.49
C ILE A 158 -7.10 0.45 4.74
N SER A 159 -7.65 0.84 5.89
CA SER A 159 -7.80 2.23 6.30
C SER A 159 -6.46 2.96 6.36
N PHE A 160 -5.44 2.32 6.93
CA PHE A 160 -4.10 2.88 7.07
C PHE A 160 -3.45 3.08 5.70
N TYR A 161 -3.39 2.02 4.88
CA TYR A 161 -2.84 2.13 3.52
C TYR A 161 -3.58 3.19 2.69
N PHE A 162 -4.92 3.18 2.73
CA PHE A 162 -5.72 4.13 1.98
C PHE A 162 -5.53 5.56 2.48
N SER A 163 -5.33 5.76 3.78
CA SER A 163 -5.03 7.09 4.34
C SER A 163 -3.72 7.65 3.82
N ILE A 164 -2.67 6.85 3.71
CA ILE A 164 -1.38 7.29 3.14
C ILE A 164 -1.57 7.63 1.65
N LEU A 165 -2.31 6.79 0.92
CA LEU A 165 -2.65 7.00 -0.47
C LEU A 165 -3.44 8.30 -0.70
N LEU A 166 -4.38 8.63 0.18
CA LEU A 166 -5.20 9.87 0.15
C LEU A 166 -4.47 11.10 0.66
N LYS A 167 -3.36 10.94 1.39
CA LYS A 167 -2.57 12.07 1.91
C LYS A 167 -1.45 12.45 0.97
N ASP A 168 -0.97 11.51 0.17
CA ASP A 168 0.08 11.71 -0.83
C ASP A 168 -0.48 12.37 -2.10
N TYR A 169 -0.63 13.69 -2.04
CA TYR A 169 -1.11 14.51 -3.17
C TYR A 169 -0.01 14.82 -4.20
N SER A 170 1.25 14.47 -3.94
CA SER A 170 2.39 14.81 -4.81
C SER A 170 2.25 14.21 -6.23
N VAL A 171 1.56 13.07 -6.32
CA VAL A 171 1.21 12.39 -7.58
C VAL A 171 0.36 13.28 -8.50
N TYR A 172 -0.39 14.23 -7.95
CA TYR A 172 -1.29 15.11 -8.69
C TYR A 172 -0.67 16.48 -9.00
N GLU A 173 0.61 16.67 -8.65
CA GLU A 173 1.42 17.85 -9.01
C GLU A 173 2.31 17.59 -10.23
N THR A 174 2.51 16.34 -10.64
CA THR A 174 3.31 15.97 -11.82
C THR A 174 2.49 15.98 -13.11
N ASP A 175 3.14 16.12 -14.27
CA ASP A 175 2.51 15.94 -15.59
C ASP A 175 2.51 14.48 -16.08
N ASN A 176 2.97 13.52 -15.25
CA ASN A 176 2.99 12.10 -15.60
C ASN A 176 1.59 11.48 -15.53
N VAL A 177 0.89 11.53 -16.67
CA VAL A 177 -0.49 11.01 -16.84
C VAL A 177 -0.61 9.52 -16.52
N GLN A 178 0.36 8.69 -16.90
CA GLN A 178 0.31 7.25 -16.65
C GLN A 178 0.34 6.95 -15.14
N PHE A 179 1.23 7.65 -14.42
CA PHE A 179 1.36 7.52 -12.97
C PHE A 179 0.09 8.01 -12.25
N GLN A 180 -0.45 9.17 -12.65
CA GLN A 180 -1.71 9.70 -12.13
C GLN A 180 -2.88 8.75 -12.34
N THR A 181 -2.99 8.19 -13.55
CA THR A 181 -4.06 7.26 -13.92
C THR A 181 -4.02 6.00 -13.08
N LYS A 182 -2.83 5.37 -12.95
CA LYS A 182 -2.64 4.18 -12.12
C LYS A 182 -3.03 4.45 -10.65
N ARG A 183 -2.61 5.60 -10.11
CA ARG A 183 -2.93 6.02 -8.73
C ARG A 183 -4.43 6.24 -8.54
N LEU A 184 -5.08 6.95 -9.47
CA LEU A 184 -6.49 7.26 -9.40
C LEU A 184 -7.37 6.01 -9.48
N ILE A 185 -7.08 5.10 -10.41
CA ILE A 185 -7.79 3.82 -10.54
C ILE A 185 -7.70 3.01 -9.24
N ARG A 186 -6.52 2.97 -8.63
CA ARG A 186 -6.33 2.29 -7.33
C ARG A 186 -7.17 2.93 -6.23
N MET A 187 -7.16 4.26 -6.14
CA MET A 187 -7.96 4.98 -5.15
C MET A 187 -9.45 4.74 -5.34
N GLN A 188 -9.93 4.80 -6.58
CA GLN A 188 -11.33 4.53 -6.93
C GLN A 188 -11.72 3.10 -6.56
N PHE A 189 -10.87 2.11 -6.88
CA PHE A 189 -11.11 0.71 -6.53
C PHE A 189 -11.21 0.50 -5.02
N ILE A 190 -10.25 1.01 -4.25
CA ILE A 190 -10.24 0.87 -2.78
C ILE A 190 -11.42 1.61 -2.17
N SER A 191 -11.74 2.82 -2.64
CA SER A 191 -12.91 3.58 -2.20
C SER A 191 -14.21 2.81 -2.41
N THR A 192 -14.38 2.22 -3.60
CA THR A 192 -15.60 1.54 -4.03
C THR A 192 -15.78 0.20 -3.32
N HIS A 193 -14.69 -0.50 -3.03
CA HIS A 193 -14.71 -1.85 -2.46
C HIS A 193 -14.20 -1.90 -1.01
N PHE A 194 -14.21 -0.76 -0.33
CA PHE A 194 -13.59 -0.59 0.99
C PHE A 194 -14.05 -1.62 2.02
N ASP A 195 -15.36 -1.83 2.16
CA ASP A 195 -15.91 -2.76 3.15
C ASP A 195 -15.57 -4.21 2.81
N THR A 196 -15.59 -4.56 1.52
CA THR A 196 -15.22 -5.90 1.05
C THR A 196 -13.74 -6.18 1.32
N LEU A 197 -12.86 -5.21 1.05
CA LEU A 197 -11.43 -5.32 1.34
C LEU A 197 -11.18 -5.52 2.84
N ASN A 198 -11.87 -4.77 3.71
CA ASN A 198 -11.76 -4.97 5.16
C ASN A 198 -12.27 -6.34 5.60
N LYS A 199 -13.38 -6.83 5.01
CA LYS A 199 -13.85 -8.20 5.25
C LYS A 199 -12.81 -9.24 4.86
N ILE A 200 -12.15 -9.09 3.71
CA ILE A 200 -11.09 -10.01 3.28
C ILE A 200 -9.94 -10.03 4.29
N VAL A 201 -9.46 -8.87 4.74
CA VAL A 201 -8.38 -8.81 5.74
C VAL A 201 -8.79 -9.48 7.06
N SER A 202 -10.07 -9.41 7.44
CA SER A 202 -10.57 -10.08 8.65
C SER A 202 -10.62 -11.61 8.59
N LEU A 203 -10.44 -12.20 7.39
CA LEU A 203 -10.39 -13.66 7.17
C LEU A 203 -8.98 -14.25 7.31
N ILE A 204 -7.97 -13.41 7.51
CA ILE A 204 -6.58 -13.77 7.84
C ILE A 204 -6.47 -13.94 9.34
#